data_AF-A0A9Q0TBR5-F1
#
_entry.id   AF-A0A9Q0TBR5-F1
#
_cell.length_a   1.000
_cell.length_b   1.000
_cell.length_c   1.000
_cell.angle_alpha   90.00
_cell.angle_beta   90.00
_cell.angle_gamma   90.00
#
_symmetry.space_group_name_H-M   'P 1'
#
loop_
_entity.id
_entity.type
_entity.pdbx_description
1 polymer ?
#
loop_
_entity_poly.entity_id
_entity_poly.type
_entity_poly.pdbx_seq_one_letter_code
_entity_poly.pdbx_strand_id
1 'polypeptide(L)' 'VSDHIETLEEIDVEYKELDLESGIEKWGRVPALGCEPRFISDLADAVIESLPYVGAIAISNPEARRQ' A
#
# COMPACT_ATOMS: atom_id res chain seq x y z
N VAL A 1 4.91 -0.44 -0.41
CA VAL A 1 3.97 -0.54 0.73
C VAL A 1 4.78 -1.05 1.90
N SER A 2 5.16 -0.16 2.80
CA SER A 2 6.16 -0.46 3.83
C SER A 2 5.59 -0.08 5.20
N ASP A 3 6.22 -0.57 6.26
CA ASP A 3 5.93 -0.03 7.58
C ASP A 3 6.25 1.48 7.61
N HIS A 4 5.44 2.19 8.36
CA HIS A 4 5.42 3.64 8.58
C HIS A 4 4.98 3.88 10.03
N ILE A 5 4.97 5.14 10.48
CA ILE A 5 4.77 5.48 11.89
C ILE A 5 3.44 4.92 12.43
N GLU A 6 2.38 4.93 11.62
CA GLU A 6 1.07 4.39 11.95
C GLU A 6 1.12 2.88 12.23
N THR A 7 1.88 2.12 11.44
CA THR A 7 2.03 0.66 11.69
C THR A 7 2.96 0.34 12.84
N LEU A 8 3.97 1.18 13.10
CA LEU A 8 5.04 0.90 14.07
C LEU A 8 4.73 1.42 15.47
N GLU A 9 4.09 2.57 15.58
CA GLU A 9 3.80 3.21 16.87
C GLU A 9 2.32 3.07 17.20
N GLU A 10 1.42 3.57 16.34
CA GLU A 10 -0.02 3.56 16.66
C GLU A 10 -0.56 2.12 16.79
N ILE A 11 -0.26 1.23 15.84
CA ILE A 11 -0.79 -0.15 15.89
C ILE A 11 0.06 -1.08 16.78
N ASP A 12 1.39 -1.11 16.58
CA ASP A 12 2.27 -2.07 17.24
C ASP A 12 2.55 -1.73 18.71
N VAL A 13 2.35 -0.47 19.12
CA VAL A 13 2.54 0.00 20.50
C VAL A 13 1.21 0.44 21.10
N GLU A 14 0.62 1.56 20.66
CA GLU A 14 -0.51 2.18 21.36
C GLU A 14 -1.74 1.27 21.43
N TYR A 15 -2.12 0.67 20.30
CA TYR A 15 -3.30 -0.21 20.25
C TYR A 15 -3.03 -1.57 20.90
N LYS A 16 -1.80 -2.07 20.81
CA LYS A 16 -1.40 -3.28 21.51
C LYS A 16 -1.48 -3.11 23.02
N GLU A 17 -1.04 -1.97 23.55
CA GLU A 17 -1.16 -1.65 24.97
C GLU A 17 -2.64 -1.58 25.39
N LEU A 18 -3.48 -0.91 24.60
CA LEU A 18 -4.92 -0.84 24.82
C LEU A 18 -5.59 -2.22 24.83
N ASP A 19 -5.21 -3.11 23.91
CA ASP A 19 -5.71 -4.49 23.85
C ASP A 19 -5.39 -5.24 25.15
N LEU A 20 -4.15 -5.13 25.64
CA LEU A 20 -3.70 -5.76 26.88
C LEU A 20 -4.45 -5.21 28.10
N GLU A 21 -4.62 -3.89 28.18
CA GLU A 21 -5.41 -3.24 29.24
C GLU A 21 -6.88 -3.66 29.23
N SER A 22 -7.41 -3.95 28.04
CA SER A 22 -8.79 -4.39 27.84
C SER A 22 -9.00 -5.89 28.09
N GLY A 23 -7.94 -6.63 28.45
CA GLY A 23 -8.01 -8.07 28.73
C GLY A 23 -7.97 -8.95 27.47
N ILE A 24 -7.53 -8.42 26.32
CA ILE A 24 -7.31 -9.21 25.11
C ILE A 24 -5.99 -9.99 25.27
N GLU A 25 -6.09 -11.32 25.30
CA GLU A 25 -4.95 -12.20 25.53
C GLU A 25 -4.09 -12.43 24.28
N LYS A 26 -4.62 -12.14 23.09
CA LYS A 26 -3.97 -12.40 21.80
C LYS A 26 -4.03 -11.19 20.90
N TRP A 27 -2.88 -10.59 20.70
CA TRP A 27 -2.67 -9.53 19.72
C TRP A 27 -1.93 -10.08 18.50
N GLY A 28 -2.24 -9.56 17.32
CA GLY A 28 -1.52 -9.90 16.10
C GLY A 28 -1.76 -8.89 14.99
N ARG A 29 -0.69 -8.57 14.26
CA ARG A 29 -0.72 -7.72 13.07
C ARG A 29 -0.07 -8.45 11.90
N VAL A 30 -0.62 -8.29 10.70
CA VAL A 30 0.02 -8.76 9.46
C VAL A 30 1.13 -7.78 9.09
N PRO A 31 2.35 -8.26 8.77
CA PRO A 31 3.46 -7.39 8.39
C PRO A 31 3.14 -6.61 7.10
N ALA A 32 3.73 -5.43 6.94
CA ALA A 32 3.65 -4.72 5.69
C ALA A 32 4.27 -5.55 4.55
N LEU A 33 3.74 -5.40 3.33
CA LEU A 33 4.20 -6.16 2.16
C LEU A 33 5.68 -5.94 1.85
N GLY A 34 6.22 -4.75 2.17
CA GLY A 34 7.64 -4.43 2.04
C GLY A 34 8.17 -4.77 0.64
N CYS A 35 9.15 -5.68 0.60
CA CYS A 35 9.78 -6.17 -0.63
C CYS A 35 9.32 -7.59 -1.00
N GLU A 36 8.08 -7.97 -0.68
CA GLU A 36 7.54 -9.28 -1.06
C GLU A 36 7.53 -9.40 -2.61
N PRO A 37 8.19 -10.43 -3.18
CA PRO A 37 8.40 -10.49 -4.63
C PRO A 37 7.13 -10.61 -5.47
N ARG A 38 6.09 -11.28 -4.97
CA ARG A 38 4.81 -11.41 -5.68
C ARG A 38 4.10 -10.07 -5.71
N PHE A 39 4.08 -9.32 -4.61
CA PHE A 39 3.51 -7.97 -4.59
C PHE A 39 4.18 -7.04 -5.62
N ILE A 40 5.51 -7.11 -5.76
CA ILE A 40 6.24 -6.33 -6.76
C ILE A 40 5.91 -6.78 -8.18
N SER A 41 5.85 -8.10 -8.42
CA SER A 41 5.48 -8.66 -9.73
C SER A 41 4.05 -8.24 -10.13
N ASP A 42 3.10 -8.36 -9.21
CA ASP A 42 1.70 -8.02 -9.44
C ASP A 42 1.53 -6.53 -9.73
N LEU A 43 2.30 -5.65 -9.07
CA LEU A 43 2.34 -4.22 -9.39
C LEU A 43 2.88 -3.96 -10.80
N ALA A 44 3.91 -4.69 -11.23
CA ALA A 44 4.45 -4.56 -12.58
C ALA A 44 3.41 -4.99 -13.63
N ASP A 45 2.71 -6.09 -13.39
CA ASP A 45 1.64 -6.59 -14.25
C ASP A 45 0.48 -5.59 -14.32
N ALA A 46 0.05 -5.03 -13.18
CA ALA A 46 -0.99 -4.01 -13.12
C ALA A 46 -0.64 -2.75 -13.93
N VAL A 47 0.63 -2.32 -13.94
CA VAL A 47 1.08 -1.21 -14.78
C VAL A 47 0.99 -1.57 -16.26
N ILE A 48 1.43 -2.76 -16.66
CA ILE A 48 1.36 -3.23 -18.05
C ILE A 48 -0.10 -3.28 -18.54
N GLU A 49 -1.00 -3.81 -17.71
CA GLU A 49 -2.44 -3.86 -18.00
C GLU A 49 -3.08 -2.47 -18.13
N SER A 50 -2.54 -1.46 -17.45
CA SER A 50 -3.05 -0.09 -17.52
C SER A 50 -2.67 0.66 -18.82
N LEU A 51 -1.63 0.22 -19.54
CA LEU A 51 -1.07 0.94 -20.69
C LEU A 51 -2.08 1.30 -21.80
N PRO A 52 -3.04 0.44 -22.19
CA PRO A 52 -4.06 0.80 -23.20
C PRO A 52 -4.87 2.03 -22.80
N TYR A 53 -5.03 2.29 -21.51
CA TYR A 53 -5.79 3.43 -20.98
C TYR A 53 -4.91 4.68 -20.81
N VAL A 54 -3.61 4.54 -20.58
CA VAL A 54 -2.67 5.66 -20.46
C VAL A 54 -2.62 6.48 -21.76
N GLY A 55 -2.60 5.81 -22.91
CA GLY A 55 -2.67 6.49 -24.22
C GLY A 55 -3.96 7.29 -24.38
N ALA A 56 -5.10 6.74 -23.97
CA ALA A 56 -6.39 7.42 -23.98
C ALA A 56 -6.41 8.65 -23.04
N ILE A 57 -5.84 8.54 -21.84
CA ILE A 57 -5.75 9.64 -20.87
C ILE A 57 -4.84 10.76 -21.41
N ALA A 58 -3.67 10.42 -21.95
CA ALA A 58 -2.75 11.38 -22.55
C ALA A 58 -3.37 12.12 -23.75
N ILE A 59 -4.13 11.42 -24.60
CA ILE A 59 -4.86 12.03 -25.72
C ILE A 59 -5.97 12.95 -25.21
N SER A 60 -6.64 12.62 -24.10
CA SER A 60 -7.71 13.42 -23.52
C SER A 60 -7.24 14.64 -22.71
N ASN A 61 -5.96 14.71 -22.34
CA ASN A 61 -5.38 15.85 -21.63
C ASN A 61 -4.86 16.92 -22.63
N PRO A 62 -5.48 18.11 -22.72
CA PRO A 62 -5.07 19.16 -23.64
C PRO A 62 -3.66 19.73 -23.37
N GLU A 63 -3.09 19.55 -22.17
CA GLU A 63 -1.73 19.98 -21.85
C GLU A 63 -0.65 19.01 -22.34
N ALA A 64 -0.98 17.72 -22.44
CA ALA A 64 -0.06 16.68 -22.94
C ALA A 64 0.18 16.75 -24.45
N ARG A 65 -0.64 17.51 -25.19
CA ARG A 65 -0.55 17.69 -26.66
C ARG A 65 0.45 18.76 -27.12
N ARG A 66 1.20 19.39 -26.20
CA ARG A 66 2.11 20.53 -26.48
C ARG A 66 3.61 20.24 -26.31
N GLN A 67 4.03 18.96 -26.25
CA GLN A 67 5.44 18.57 -26.37
C GLN A 67 5.68 17.85 -27.68
#